data_AF-K5ZHQ8-F1
#
_entry.id   AF-K5ZHQ8-F1
#
_cell.length_a   1.000
_cell.length_b   1.000
_cell.length_c   1.000
_cell.angle_alpha   90.00
_cell.angle_beta   90.00
_cell.angle_gamma   90.00
#
_symmetry.space_group_name_H-M   'P 1'
#
loop_
_entity.id
_entity.type
_entity.pdbx_description
1 polymer ?
#
loop_
_entity_poly.entity_id
_entity_poly.type
_entity_poly.pdbx_seq_one_letter_code
_entity_poly.pdbx_strand_id
1 'polypeptide(L)'
;MIRIQFFLIFLLLPLTMRSQEDICIGKRYSLYSAFLQEERDYWIYLPQNYDRNTTQNYPVIYLLDGGSFFHSLVGISQTLSTVKGKYLPSCIIAGVISTDRTRDFTPTASAAGRSGKTSPGAIPQGGGSETFSRFLTEELRSVIDSTYRTNGLNMLIGHSYSGLFTVNTFLRHTELFDIYLALDPSLWWDQGKLAEEAASLIQGKDFTGKSLYIGVASQKRTDRVDIHLNKVNYLLSEILPQAQKLQFFSKSFPEENHGTVAIPGIYDGIKQLFGK
;
A
#
# COMPACT_ATOMS: atom_id res chain seq x y z
N MET A 1 14.60 -79.39 32.08
CA MET A 1 14.35 -78.54 30.89
C MET A 1 13.71 -77.24 31.35
N ILE A 2 14.46 -76.14 31.42
CA ILE A 2 13.96 -74.83 31.84
C ILE A 2 13.55 -74.06 30.57
N ARG A 3 12.25 -73.75 30.43
CA ARG A 3 11.74 -72.92 29.32
C ARG A 3 11.79 -71.45 29.75
N ILE A 4 12.72 -70.69 29.17
CA ILE A 4 12.78 -69.23 29.32
C ILE A 4 11.83 -68.64 28.26
N GLN A 5 10.71 -68.07 28.69
CA GLN A 5 9.81 -67.31 27.84
C GLN A 5 10.29 -65.86 27.76
N PHE A 6 10.82 -65.47 26.60
CA PHE A 6 11.10 -64.08 26.28
C PHE A 6 9.77 -63.35 26.01
N PHE A 7 9.36 -62.47 26.94
CA PHE A 7 8.30 -61.50 26.69
C PHE A 7 8.87 -60.36 25.84
N LEU A 8 8.51 -60.33 24.55
CA LEU A 8 8.78 -59.19 23.67
C LEU A 8 7.84 -58.03 24.07
N ILE A 9 8.36 -57.06 24.81
CA ILE A 9 7.67 -55.78 25.04
C ILE A 9 7.86 -54.95 23.77
N PHE A 10 6.85 -54.92 22.90
CA PHE A 10 6.78 -53.97 21.80
C PHE A 10 6.54 -52.58 22.38
N LEU A 11 7.59 -51.76 22.48
CA LEU A 11 7.48 -50.33 22.73
C LEU A 11 6.75 -49.68 21.54
N LEU A 12 5.44 -49.45 21.69
CA LEU A 12 4.65 -48.62 20.79
C LEU A 12 5.07 -47.16 20.98
N LEU A 13 6.17 -46.76 20.33
CA LEU A 13 6.48 -45.34 20.16
C LEU A 13 5.41 -44.74 19.24
N PRO A 14 4.67 -43.70 19.66
CA PRO A 14 3.72 -43.04 18.78
C PRO A 14 4.52 -42.37 17.65
N LEU A 15 4.42 -42.94 16.46
CA LEU A 15 4.83 -42.28 15.23
C LEU A 15 3.86 -41.11 15.02
N THR A 16 4.27 -39.91 15.44
CA THR A 16 3.56 -38.68 15.09
C THR A 16 3.82 -38.41 13.61
N MET A 17 2.96 -38.94 12.75
CA MET A 17 2.90 -38.50 11.35
C MET A 17 2.34 -37.08 11.32
N ARG A 18 3.20 -36.10 11.02
CA ARG A 18 2.75 -34.77 10.62
C ARG A 18 2.36 -34.83 9.14
N SER A 19 1.12 -34.45 8.82
CA SER A 19 0.73 -34.18 7.43
C SER A 19 1.49 -32.96 6.92
N GLN A 20 1.47 -32.75 5.60
CA GLN A 20 1.89 -31.45 5.07
C GLN A 20 1.00 -30.35 5.67
N GLU A 21 1.60 -29.23 6.03
CA GLU A 21 0.91 -28.01 6.45
C GLU A 21 1.12 -26.95 5.37
N ASP A 22 0.03 -26.31 4.93
CA ASP A 22 0.10 -25.24 3.95
C ASP A 22 0.71 -23.98 4.57
N ILE A 23 1.58 -23.30 3.82
CA ILE A 23 2.06 -21.97 4.18
C ILE A 23 1.06 -20.95 3.65
N CYS A 24 0.06 -20.64 4.46
CA CYS A 24 -0.94 -19.62 4.14
C CYS A 24 -0.47 -18.22 4.54
N ILE A 25 -0.44 -17.29 3.58
CA ILE A 25 -0.04 -15.90 3.80
C ILE A 25 -1.22 -14.93 3.95
N GLY A 26 -2.45 -15.40 3.72
CA GLY A 26 -3.64 -14.55 3.69
C GLY A 26 -4.84 -15.25 3.08
N LYS A 27 -5.97 -14.53 2.99
CA LYS A 27 -7.24 -14.99 2.44
C LYS A 27 -7.72 -14.04 1.36
N ARG A 28 -8.34 -14.57 0.29
CA ARG A 28 -9.00 -13.78 -0.75
C ARG A 28 -10.49 -13.68 -0.46
N TYR A 29 -11.03 -12.50 -0.70
CA TYR A 29 -12.44 -12.16 -0.60
C TYR A 29 -12.85 -11.35 -1.83
N SER A 30 -14.16 -11.20 -2.00
CA SER A 30 -14.76 -10.36 -3.03
C SER A 30 -15.92 -9.58 -2.42
N LEU A 31 -16.17 -8.38 -2.92
CA LEU A 31 -17.33 -7.56 -2.57
C LEU A 31 -17.88 -6.87 -3.81
N TYR A 32 -19.20 -6.86 -3.96
CA TYR A 32 -19.84 -6.04 -4.99
C TYR A 32 -19.82 -4.58 -4.54
N SER A 33 -19.20 -3.71 -5.32
CA SER A 33 -19.16 -2.27 -5.05
C SER A 33 -20.35 -1.57 -5.70
N ALA A 34 -21.17 -0.90 -4.90
CA ALA A 34 -22.23 -0.03 -5.40
C ALA A 34 -21.66 1.26 -5.99
N PHE A 35 -20.49 1.74 -5.56
CA PHE A 35 -19.84 2.90 -6.20
C PHE A 35 -19.29 2.56 -7.57
N LEU A 36 -18.67 1.40 -7.72
CA LEU A 36 -17.97 1.01 -8.94
C LEU A 36 -18.83 0.14 -9.88
N GLN A 37 -19.98 -0.33 -9.40
CA GLN A 37 -20.94 -1.18 -10.13
C GLN A 37 -20.32 -2.49 -10.64
N GLU A 38 -19.39 -3.07 -9.87
CA GLU A 38 -18.66 -4.28 -10.22
C GLU A 38 -18.15 -5.03 -8.97
N GLU A 39 -17.81 -6.31 -9.15
CA GLU A 39 -17.15 -7.12 -8.11
C GLU A 39 -15.69 -6.69 -7.93
N ARG A 40 -15.28 -6.55 -6.67
CA ARG A 40 -13.93 -6.15 -6.27
C ARG A 40 -13.31 -7.15 -5.33
N ASP A 41 -12.24 -7.77 -5.83
CA ASP A 41 -11.42 -8.66 -5.03
C ASP A 41 -10.50 -7.89 -4.08
N TYR A 42 -10.31 -8.45 -2.89
CA TYR A 42 -9.33 -7.98 -1.93
C TYR A 42 -8.76 -9.14 -1.13
N TRP A 43 -7.51 -9.01 -0.70
CA TRP A 43 -6.81 -10.02 0.08
C TRP A 43 -6.55 -9.50 1.50
N ILE A 44 -6.71 -10.35 2.50
CA ILE A 44 -6.50 -10.02 3.90
C ILE A 44 -5.37 -10.88 4.47
N TYR A 45 -4.40 -10.22 5.09
CA TYR A 45 -3.48 -10.83 6.03
C TYR A 45 -3.80 -10.34 7.45
N LEU A 46 -3.82 -11.29 8.38
CA LEU A 46 -3.96 -11.01 9.81
C LEU A 46 -2.61 -11.21 10.49
N PRO A 47 -2.24 -10.33 11.44
CA PRO A 47 -0.95 -10.42 12.12
C PRO A 47 -0.85 -11.70 12.95
N GLN A 48 0.38 -12.13 13.22
CA GLN A 48 0.63 -13.30 14.06
C GLN A 48 -0.05 -13.14 15.43
N ASN A 49 -0.65 -14.22 15.92
CA ASN A 49 -1.43 -14.27 17.16
C ASN A 49 -2.74 -13.48 17.16
N TYR A 50 -3.25 -13.02 16.00
CA TYR A 50 -4.54 -12.35 15.92
C TYR A 50 -5.63 -13.13 16.67
N ASP A 51 -5.80 -14.42 16.39
CA ASP A 51 -6.84 -15.25 17.02
C ASP A 51 -6.59 -15.55 18.50
N ARG A 52 -5.33 -15.48 18.95
CA ARG A 52 -4.94 -15.73 20.35
C ARG A 52 -5.09 -14.48 21.22
N ASN A 53 -4.85 -13.31 20.65
CA ASN A 53 -5.00 -12.03 21.33
C ASN A 53 -6.35 -11.41 21.01
N THR A 54 -7.34 -11.71 21.85
CA THR A 54 -8.74 -11.30 21.64
C THR A 54 -9.03 -9.85 22.05
N THR A 55 -8.10 -9.18 22.72
CA THR A 55 -8.28 -7.80 23.23
C THR A 55 -7.52 -6.75 22.45
N GLN A 56 -6.54 -7.15 21.63
CA GLN A 56 -5.77 -6.21 20.82
C GLN A 56 -6.51 -5.81 19.55
N ASN A 57 -6.55 -4.50 19.30
CA ASN A 57 -6.98 -3.90 18.04
C ASN A 57 -5.77 -3.48 17.22
N TYR A 58 -5.91 -3.53 15.89
CA TYR A 58 -4.80 -3.39 14.96
C TYR A 58 -4.98 -2.22 13.97
N PRO A 59 -3.90 -1.52 13.60
CA PRO A 59 -3.94 -0.64 12.45
C PRO A 59 -4.13 -1.44 11.16
N VAL A 60 -4.63 -0.77 10.11
CA VAL A 60 -4.89 -1.38 8.80
C VAL A 60 -4.05 -0.71 7.73
N ILE A 61 -3.34 -1.51 6.95
CA ILE A 61 -2.66 -1.07 5.74
C ILE A 61 -3.51 -1.43 4.52
N TYR A 62 -3.95 -0.42 3.79
CA TYR A 62 -4.58 -0.56 2.48
C TYR A 62 -3.48 -0.48 1.42
N LEU A 63 -3.12 -1.64 0.88
CA LEU A 63 -2.14 -1.80 -0.18
C LEU A 63 -2.85 -1.81 -1.52
N LEU A 64 -2.71 -0.73 -2.28
CA LEU A 64 -3.14 -0.70 -3.68
C LEU A 64 -2.20 -1.56 -4.53
N ASP A 65 -2.72 -2.04 -5.66
CA ASP A 65 -2.05 -3.08 -6.47
C ASP A 65 -1.70 -4.32 -5.63
N GLY A 66 -2.65 -4.79 -4.81
CA GLY A 66 -2.44 -5.92 -3.90
C GLY A 66 -1.89 -7.17 -4.62
N GLY A 67 -2.36 -7.44 -5.84
CA GLY A 67 -1.88 -8.56 -6.66
C GLY A 67 -0.38 -8.50 -6.99
N SER A 68 0.26 -7.33 -6.93
CA SER A 68 1.68 -7.15 -7.19
C SER A 68 2.54 -7.19 -5.94
N PHE A 69 2.08 -6.59 -4.83
CA PHE A 69 2.95 -6.30 -3.68
C PHE A 69 2.55 -6.98 -2.37
N PHE A 70 1.40 -7.66 -2.32
CA PHE A 70 0.86 -8.23 -1.07
C PHE A 70 1.83 -9.21 -0.40
N HIS A 71 2.37 -10.17 -1.15
CA HIS A 71 3.33 -11.15 -0.63
C HIS A 71 4.56 -10.47 -0.01
N SER A 72 5.14 -9.50 -0.72
CA SER A 72 6.31 -8.76 -0.28
C SER A 72 6.01 -7.94 0.98
N LEU A 73 4.88 -7.21 1.00
CA LEU A 73 4.49 -6.42 2.17
C LEU A 73 4.22 -7.29 3.40
N VAL A 74 3.58 -8.46 3.24
CA VAL A 74 3.38 -9.40 4.35
C VAL A 74 4.72 -9.85 4.93
N GLY A 75 5.68 -10.25 4.09
CA GLY A 75 7.02 -10.65 4.55
C GLY A 75 7.79 -9.51 5.23
N ILE A 76 7.70 -8.29 4.67
CA ILE A 76 8.27 -7.08 5.28
C ILE A 76 7.62 -6.82 6.64
N SER A 77 6.29 -6.86 6.73
CA SER A 77 5.54 -6.63 7.95
C SER A 77 5.92 -7.62 9.03
N GLN A 78 5.97 -8.92 8.71
CA GLN A 78 6.39 -9.98 9.63
C GLN A 78 7.80 -9.75 10.17
N THR A 79 8.72 -9.23 9.36
CA THR A 79 10.08 -8.92 9.78
C THR A 79 10.12 -7.68 10.69
N LEU A 80 9.48 -6.59 10.26
CA LEU A 80 9.54 -5.29 10.92
C LEU A 80 8.67 -5.21 12.19
N SER A 81 7.68 -6.09 12.34
CA SER A 81 6.83 -6.16 13.54
C SER A 81 7.35 -7.06 14.65
N THR A 82 8.52 -7.69 14.48
CA THR A 82 9.14 -8.49 15.54
C THR A 82 9.65 -7.64 16.69
N VAL A 83 9.87 -8.28 17.86
CA VAL A 83 10.51 -7.65 19.02
C VAL A 83 11.91 -7.10 18.70
N LYS A 84 12.61 -7.63 17.69
CA LYS A 84 13.91 -7.12 17.25
C LYS A 84 13.77 -6.04 16.17
N GLY A 85 12.76 -6.14 15.30
CA GLY A 85 12.45 -5.15 14.27
C GLY A 85 11.94 -3.84 14.85
N LYS A 86 10.85 -3.87 15.62
CA LYS A 86 10.20 -2.71 16.27
C LYS A 86 9.94 -1.48 15.38
N TYR A 87 9.88 -1.67 14.05
CA TYR A 87 9.58 -0.60 13.11
C TYR A 87 8.12 -0.61 12.66
N LEU A 88 7.36 -1.68 12.82
CA LEU A 88 5.95 -1.68 12.43
C LEU A 88 5.11 -2.30 13.54
N PRO A 89 4.05 -1.65 14.03
CA PRO A 89 3.10 -2.35 14.89
C PRO A 89 2.53 -3.55 14.13
N SER A 90 2.19 -4.63 14.84
CA SER A 90 1.38 -5.71 14.23
C SER A 90 0.13 -5.08 13.60
N CYS A 91 -0.18 -5.44 12.35
CA CYS A 91 -1.18 -4.76 11.55
C CYS A 91 -1.94 -5.75 10.67
N ILE A 92 -3.16 -5.37 10.30
CA ILE A 92 -3.93 -6.04 9.25
C ILE A 92 -3.48 -5.44 7.92
N ILE A 93 -3.29 -6.29 6.90
CA ILE A 93 -3.00 -5.82 5.54
C ILE A 93 -4.18 -6.19 4.64
N ALA A 94 -4.77 -5.18 4.02
CA ALA A 94 -5.79 -5.30 2.99
C ALA A 94 -5.19 -4.96 1.62
N GLY A 95 -4.91 -5.99 0.82
CA GLY A 95 -4.48 -5.85 -0.56
C GLY A 95 -5.66 -5.63 -1.49
N VAL A 96 -5.74 -4.48 -2.14
CA VAL A 96 -6.85 -4.09 -3.01
C VAL A 96 -6.53 -4.45 -4.46
N ILE A 97 -7.43 -5.18 -5.12
CA ILE A 97 -7.26 -5.60 -6.52
C ILE A 97 -8.07 -4.66 -7.42
N SER A 98 -7.38 -3.94 -8.31
CA SER A 98 -8.03 -3.07 -9.29
C SER A 98 -8.47 -3.86 -10.53
N THR A 99 -9.67 -3.56 -11.05
CA THR A 99 -10.18 -4.12 -12.32
C THR A 99 -9.76 -3.25 -13.51
N ASP A 100 -9.86 -1.92 -13.36
CA ASP A 100 -9.32 -0.91 -14.28
C ASP A 100 -8.45 0.08 -13.53
N ARG A 101 -7.14 -0.17 -13.56
CA ARG A 101 -6.14 0.61 -12.83
C ARG A 101 -6.07 2.07 -13.27
N THR A 102 -6.28 2.33 -14.56
CA THR A 102 -6.20 3.68 -15.10
C THR A 102 -7.41 4.48 -14.64
N ARG A 103 -8.63 3.92 -14.75
CA ARG A 103 -9.84 4.54 -14.22
C ARG A 103 -9.72 4.80 -12.72
N ASP A 104 -9.39 3.76 -11.95
CA ASP A 104 -9.45 3.80 -10.48
C ASP A 104 -8.43 4.77 -9.86
N PHE A 105 -7.22 4.86 -10.40
CA PHE A 105 -6.12 5.52 -9.71
C PHE A 105 -5.74 6.90 -10.27
N THR A 106 -6.41 7.36 -11.33
CA THR A 106 -6.11 8.66 -11.92
C THR A 106 -7.20 9.69 -11.57
N PRO A 107 -6.80 10.91 -11.16
CA PRO A 107 -7.75 11.92 -10.69
C PRO A 107 -8.51 12.62 -11.81
N THR A 108 -7.98 12.62 -13.01
CA THR A 108 -8.59 13.25 -14.18
C THR A 108 -8.53 12.31 -15.37
N ALA A 109 -9.54 12.40 -16.24
CA ALA A 109 -9.47 11.78 -17.55
C ALA A 109 -8.48 12.56 -18.42
N SER A 110 -7.50 11.89 -19.01
CA SER A 110 -6.48 12.54 -19.84
C SER A 110 -6.15 11.71 -21.07
N ALA A 111 -5.91 12.41 -22.18
CA ALA A 111 -5.37 11.84 -23.42
C ALA A 111 -3.84 12.03 -23.52
N ALA A 112 -3.24 12.73 -22.57
CA ALA A 112 -1.81 13.01 -22.57
C ALA A 112 -1.01 11.78 -22.13
N GLY A 113 -0.01 11.40 -22.91
CA GLY A 113 0.93 10.35 -22.53
C GLY A 113 1.98 10.83 -21.54
N ARG A 114 2.92 9.92 -21.20
CA ARG A 114 4.06 10.20 -20.29
C ARG A 114 4.97 11.35 -20.70
N SER A 115 4.96 11.75 -21.96
CA SER A 115 5.73 12.89 -22.47
C SER A 115 5.00 14.23 -22.31
N GLY A 116 3.78 14.23 -21.78
CA GLY A 116 2.88 15.38 -21.74
C GLY A 116 2.18 15.67 -23.08
N LYS A 117 2.50 14.94 -24.14
CA LYS A 117 1.90 15.14 -25.47
C LYS A 117 0.64 14.30 -25.64
N THR A 118 -0.33 14.86 -26.36
CA THR A 118 -1.51 14.15 -26.85
C THR A 118 -1.26 13.67 -28.28
N SER A 119 -1.60 12.40 -28.55
CA SER A 119 -1.59 11.88 -29.92
C SER A 119 -2.85 12.32 -30.67
N PRO A 120 -2.78 12.63 -31.98
CA PRO A 120 -3.98 12.89 -32.77
C PRO A 120 -4.99 11.75 -32.65
N GLY A 121 -6.24 12.07 -32.34
CA GLY A 121 -7.31 11.07 -32.15
C GLY A 121 -7.29 10.31 -30.82
N ALA A 122 -6.40 10.66 -29.88
CA ALA A 122 -6.38 10.03 -28.56
C ALA A 122 -7.65 10.36 -27.75
N ILE A 123 -8.27 9.34 -27.18
CA ILE A 123 -9.45 9.45 -26.32
C ILE A 123 -8.99 9.55 -24.86
N PRO A 124 -9.47 10.54 -24.08
CA PRO A 124 -9.15 10.61 -22.66
C PRO A 124 -9.58 9.36 -21.90
N GLN A 125 -8.69 8.84 -21.05
CA GLN A 125 -8.95 7.72 -20.15
C GLN A 125 -8.67 8.13 -18.71
N GLY A 126 -9.24 7.42 -17.75
CA GLY A 126 -9.01 7.70 -16.33
C GLY A 126 -10.09 8.56 -15.67
N GLY A 127 -9.76 9.19 -14.55
CA GLY A 127 -10.62 10.16 -13.84
C GLY A 127 -11.63 9.56 -12.86
N GLY A 128 -11.50 8.27 -12.53
CA GLY A 128 -12.39 7.57 -11.61
C GLY A 128 -11.94 7.60 -10.15
N SER A 129 -10.86 8.30 -9.79
CA SER A 129 -10.30 8.22 -8.43
C SER A 129 -11.27 8.64 -7.33
N GLU A 130 -12.17 9.59 -7.60
CA GLU A 130 -13.16 10.01 -6.62
C GLU A 130 -14.18 8.90 -6.33
N THR A 131 -14.60 8.16 -7.35
CA THR A 131 -15.49 7.02 -7.14
C THR A 131 -14.76 5.87 -6.45
N PHE A 132 -13.49 5.66 -6.81
CA PHE A 132 -12.65 4.65 -6.19
C PHE A 132 -12.33 4.95 -4.72
N SER A 133 -12.11 6.22 -4.33
CA SER A 133 -11.88 6.59 -2.93
C SER A 133 -13.09 6.24 -2.07
N ARG A 134 -14.31 6.48 -2.57
CA ARG A 134 -15.56 6.12 -1.89
C ARG A 134 -15.71 4.61 -1.73
N PHE A 135 -15.46 3.82 -2.76
CA PHE A 135 -15.38 2.35 -2.60
C PHE A 135 -14.39 1.96 -1.50
N LEU A 136 -13.19 2.53 -1.53
CA LEU A 136 -12.12 2.17 -0.60
C LEU A 136 -12.49 2.48 0.86
N THR A 137 -13.16 3.60 1.13
CA THR A 137 -13.40 4.10 2.48
C THR A 137 -14.82 3.90 3.00
N GLU A 138 -15.84 3.98 2.16
CA GLU A 138 -17.24 3.81 2.55
C GLU A 138 -17.69 2.35 2.43
N GLU A 139 -17.08 1.53 1.56
CA GLU A 139 -17.45 0.11 1.38
C GLU A 139 -16.38 -0.83 1.96
N LEU A 140 -15.19 -0.89 1.36
CA LEU A 140 -14.17 -1.88 1.72
C LEU A 140 -13.70 -1.71 3.17
N ARG A 141 -13.38 -0.47 3.59
CA ARG A 141 -13.01 -0.18 4.98
C ARG A 141 -14.13 -0.53 5.95
N SER A 142 -15.39 -0.21 5.63
CA SER A 142 -16.53 -0.55 6.47
C SER A 142 -16.66 -2.05 6.71
N VAL A 143 -16.46 -2.85 5.65
CA VAL A 143 -16.41 -4.33 5.76
C VAL A 143 -15.24 -4.78 6.63
N ILE A 144 -14.05 -4.19 6.48
CA ILE A 144 -12.87 -4.55 7.27
C ILE A 144 -13.08 -4.21 8.76
N ASP A 145 -13.57 -3.01 9.05
CA ASP A 145 -13.79 -2.52 10.42
C ASP A 145 -14.90 -3.29 11.15
N SER A 146 -15.92 -3.77 10.43
CA SER A 146 -16.98 -4.60 11.01
C SER A 146 -16.58 -6.06 11.18
N THR A 147 -15.63 -6.56 10.37
CA THR A 147 -15.21 -7.97 10.38
C THR A 147 -14.03 -8.20 11.33
N TYR A 148 -13.13 -7.23 11.48
CA TYR A 148 -11.87 -7.38 12.19
C TYR A 148 -11.69 -6.33 13.29
N ARG A 149 -10.94 -6.69 14.33
CA ARG A 149 -10.49 -5.78 15.41
C ARG A 149 -9.54 -4.71 14.88
N THR A 150 -10.08 -3.61 14.36
CA THR A 150 -9.30 -2.44 13.92
C THR A 150 -9.24 -1.37 15.01
N ASN A 151 -8.21 -0.51 14.98
CA ASN A 151 -8.02 0.58 15.96
C ASN A 151 -8.23 1.98 15.37
N GLY A 152 -8.68 2.07 14.12
CA GLY A 152 -8.93 3.33 13.41
C GLY A 152 -7.69 3.98 12.76
N LEU A 153 -6.47 3.51 13.04
CA LEU A 153 -5.27 4.00 12.35
C LEU A 153 -5.15 3.31 10.99
N ASN A 154 -5.22 4.10 9.91
CA ASN A 154 -5.26 3.61 8.54
C ASN A 154 -4.09 4.14 7.72
N MET A 155 -3.43 3.24 6.98
CA MET A 155 -2.34 3.57 6.06
C MET A 155 -2.72 3.26 4.62
N LEU A 156 -2.35 4.13 3.69
CA LEU A 156 -2.49 3.93 2.26
C LEU A 156 -1.13 3.79 1.58
N ILE A 157 -0.89 2.66 0.92
CA ILE A 157 0.33 2.40 0.17
C ILE A 157 -0.01 2.26 -1.32
N GLY A 158 0.70 2.98 -2.19
CA GLY A 158 0.52 2.89 -3.63
C GLY A 158 1.82 3.15 -4.41
N HIS A 159 1.94 2.52 -5.57
CA HIS A 159 3.06 2.65 -6.51
C HIS A 159 2.60 3.17 -7.88
N SER A 160 3.38 3.98 -8.59
CA SER A 160 3.03 4.41 -9.96
C SER A 160 1.67 5.15 -10.02
N TYR A 161 0.65 4.67 -10.75
CA TYR A 161 -0.71 5.26 -10.70
C TYR A 161 -1.36 5.13 -9.33
N SER A 162 -1.24 3.99 -8.64
CA SER A 162 -1.75 3.94 -7.26
C SER A 162 -0.96 4.86 -6.32
N GLY A 163 0.31 5.14 -6.62
CA GLY A 163 1.08 6.20 -5.96
C GLY A 163 0.53 7.60 -6.25
N LEU A 164 0.12 7.87 -7.50
CA LEU A 164 -0.60 9.09 -7.88
C LEU A 164 -1.92 9.21 -7.11
N PHE A 165 -2.69 8.12 -7.02
CA PHE A 165 -3.91 8.05 -6.20
C PHE A 165 -3.62 8.35 -4.72
N THR A 166 -2.55 7.78 -4.16
CA THR A 166 -2.13 8.03 -2.77
C THR A 166 -1.83 9.51 -2.55
N VAL A 167 -1.05 10.15 -3.44
CA VAL A 167 -0.77 11.59 -3.33
C VAL A 167 -2.04 12.43 -3.55
N ASN A 168 -2.89 12.06 -4.50
CA ASN A 168 -4.15 12.75 -4.75
C ASN A 168 -5.07 12.69 -3.52
N THR A 169 -5.19 11.51 -2.91
CA THR A 169 -5.98 11.29 -1.69
C THR A 169 -5.41 12.10 -0.54
N PHE A 170 -4.09 12.09 -0.33
CA PHE A 170 -3.44 12.93 0.67
C PHE A 170 -3.75 14.43 0.47
N LEU A 171 -3.63 14.93 -0.76
CA LEU A 171 -3.82 16.36 -1.05
C LEU A 171 -5.28 16.79 -0.97
N ARG A 172 -6.23 15.96 -1.43
CA ARG A 172 -7.65 16.32 -1.54
C ARG A 172 -8.48 15.88 -0.35
N HIS A 173 -8.22 14.68 0.17
CA HIS A 173 -9.00 13.94 1.17
C HIS A 173 -8.12 13.44 2.32
N THR A 174 -7.31 14.35 2.88
CA THR A 174 -6.27 14.04 3.89
C THR A 174 -6.81 13.34 5.13
N GLU A 175 -8.08 13.55 5.45
CA GLU A 175 -8.79 12.94 6.57
C GLU A 175 -9.02 11.44 6.42
N LEU A 176 -9.00 10.91 5.19
CA LEU A 176 -9.34 9.51 4.92
C LEU A 176 -8.29 8.53 5.45
N PHE A 177 -7.02 8.89 5.51
CA PHE A 177 -5.96 8.04 6.07
C PHE A 177 -5.03 8.84 6.96
N ASP A 178 -4.27 8.17 7.81
CA ASP A 178 -3.33 8.79 8.74
C ASP A 178 -1.91 8.77 8.17
N ILE A 179 -1.57 7.71 7.45
CA ILE A 179 -0.24 7.49 6.91
C ILE A 179 -0.33 7.20 5.42
N TYR A 180 0.47 7.91 4.63
CA TYR A 180 0.51 7.80 3.18
C TYR A 180 1.92 7.39 2.73
N LEU A 181 2.02 6.34 1.92
CA LEU A 181 3.29 5.86 1.37
C LEU A 181 3.15 5.78 -0.15
N ALA A 182 3.70 6.77 -0.85
CA ALA A 182 3.63 6.90 -2.29
C ALA A 182 4.97 6.54 -2.94
N LEU A 183 4.96 5.55 -3.81
CA LEU A 183 6.16 5.00 -4.44
C LEU A 183 6.17 5.31 -5.92
N ASP A 184 7.15 6.10 -6.32
CA ASP A 184 7.33 6.64 -7.65
C ASP A 184 5.99 7.13 -8.26
N PRO A 185 5.28 8.03 -7.53
CA PRO A 185 3.91 8.40 -7.86
C PRO A 185 3.87 9.11 -9.22
N SER A 186 2.98 8.69 -10.11
CA SER A 186 2.93 9.20 -11.50
C SER A 186 2.40 10.66 -11.62
N LEU A 187 3.09 11.61 -10.98
CA LEU A 187 2.76 13.05 -10.95
C LEU A 187 2.94 13.74 -12.29
N TRP A 188 3.39 13.02 -13.32
CA TRP A 188 3.37 13.45 -14.71
C TRP A 188 1.98 13.35 -15.35
N TRP A 189 1.05 12.59 -14.74
CA TRP A 189 -0.29 12.36 -15.28
C TRP A 189 -1.01 13.67 -15.58
N ASP A 190 -1.72 13.68 -16.70
CA ASP A 190 -2.44 14.86 -17.19
C ASP A 190 -1.55 16.11 -17.20
N GLN A 191 -0.36 15.97 -17.78
CA GLN A 191 0.66 17.03 -17.88
C GLN A 191 1.16 17.56 -16.52
N GLY A 192 0.91 16.82 -15.45
CA GLY A 192 1.29 17.19 -14.09
C GLY A 192 0.32 18.13 -13.40
N LYS A 193 -0.96 18.10 -13.81
CA LYS A 193 -2.05 18.87 -13.22
C LYS A 193 -2.12 18.76 -11.70
N LEU A 194 -2.01 17.55 -11.13
CA LEU A 194 -2.06 17.39 -9.67
C LEU A 194 -0.93 18.15 -8.96
N ALA A 195 0.28 18.13 -9.52
CA ALA A 195 1.41 18.85 -8.95
C ALA A 195 1.22 20.37 -9.05
N GLU A 196 0.62 20.86 -10.14
CA GLU A 196 0.29 22.29 -10.32
C GLU A 196 -0.77 22.77 -9.33
N GLU A 197 -1.76 21.92 -9.02
CA GLU A 197 -2.82 22.23 -8.06
C GLU A 197 -2.35 22.10 -6.60
N ALA A 198 -1.27 21.37 -6.33
CA ALA A 198 -0.86 20.96 -4.99
C ALA A 198 -0.69 22.14 -4.00
N ALA A 199 -0.13 23.26 -4.44
CA ALA A 199 0.02 24.47 -3.61
C ALA A 199 -1.33 24.97 -3.07
N SER A 200 -2.34 25.02 -3.92
CA SER A 200 -3.70 25.43 -3.53
C SER A 200 -4.38 24.39 -2.63
N LEU A 201 -4.08 23.10 -2.85
CA LEU A 201 -4.70 22.00 -2.11
C LEU A 201 -4.20 21.89 -0.68
N ILE A 202 -2.99 22.35 -0.38
CA ILE A 202 -2.46 22.37 1.00
C ILE A 202 -2.79 23.66 1.75
N GLN A 203 -3.21 24.71 1.05
CA GLN A 203 -3.42 26.03 1.65
C GLN A 203 -4.52 25.99 2.72
N GLY A 204 -4.18 26.43 3.93
CA GLY A 204 -5.13 26.48 5.05
C GLY A 204 -5.51 25.13 5.65
N LYS A 205 -4.89 24.02 5.22
CA LYS A 205 -5.09 22.70 5.80
C LYS A 205 -4.19 22.46 7.01
N ASP A 206 -4.71 21.76 8.01
CA ASP A 206 -3.96 21.25 9.14
C ASP A 206 -3.65 19.76 8.91
N PHE A 207 -2.37 19.40 8.87
CA PHE A 207 -1.90 18.02 8.70
C PHE A 207 -1.49 17.36 10.03
N THR A 208 -2.00 17.84 11.16
CA THR A 208 -1.76 17.23 12.48
C THR A 208 -2.09 15.75 12.45
N GLY A 209 -1.14 14.93 12.88
CA GLY A 209 -1.30 13.46 12.94
C GLY A 209 -1.24 12.78 11.58
N LYS A 210 -0.87 13.50 10.50
CA LYS A 210 -0.68 12.94 9.16
C LYS A 210 0.81 12.78 8.86
N SER A 211 1.14 11.64 8.25
CA SER A 211 2.50 11.34 7.79
C SER A 211 2.52 10.94 6.32
N LEU A 212 3.52 11.41 5.58
CA LEU A 212 3.69 11.13 4.16
C LEU A 212 5.12 10.67 3.87
N TYR A 213 5.27 9.55 3.17
CA TYR A 213 6.53 9.13 2.60
C TYR A 213 6.46 9.09 1.08
N ILE A 214 7.47 9.66 0.41
CA ILE A 214 7.64 9.57 -1.05
C ILE A 214 8.98 8.93 -1.39
N GLY A 215 8.95 7.71 -1.92
CA GLY A 215 10.13 7.02 -2.46
C GLY A 215 10.14 7.12 -3.98
N VAL A 216 11.28 7.42 -4.61
CA VAL A 216 11.35 7.73 -6.05
C VAL A 216 12.49 6.98 -6.70
N ALA A 217 12.25 6.34 -7.86
CA ALA A 217 13.32 5.77 -8.67
C ALA A 217 14.05 6.92 -9.38
N SER A 218 15.35 7.04 -9.17
CA SER A 218 16.14 8.15 -9.73
C SER A 218 17.29 7.69 -10.61
N GLN A 219 17.26 6.43 -11.06
CA GLN A 219 18.19 5.95 -12.07
C GLN A 219 18.08 6.84 -13.31
N LYS A 220 19.20 7.48 -13.69
CA LYS A 220 19.23 8.40 -14.83
C LYS A 220 18.80 7.70 -16.10
N ARG A 221 17.70 8.17 -16.69
CA ARG A 221 17.28 7.79 -18.04
C ARG A 221 17.86 8.76 -19.05
N THR A 222 18.70 8.27 -19.93
CA THR A 222 19.34 9.10 -20.97
C THR A 222 18.47 9.27 -22.22
N ASP A 223 17.37 8.50 -22.32
CA ASP A 223 16.56 8.39 -23.53
C ASP A 223 15.32 9.29 -23.56
N ARG A 224 14.95 9.94 -22.45
CA ARG A 224 13.65 10.63 -22.31
C ARG A 224 13.73 11.86 -21.39
N VAL A 225 12.87 12.84 -21.66
CA VAL A 225 12.63 13.97 -20.75
C VAL A 225 11.84 13.47 -19.56
N ASP A 226 12.43 13.56 -18.37
CA ASP A 226 11.83 13.06 -17.14
C ASP A 226 10.94 14.14 -16.48
N ILE A 227 9.77 14.39 -17.08
CA ILE A 227 8.79 15.32 -16.49
C ILE A 227 8.33 14.85 -15.12
N HIS A 228 8.39 13.55 -14.86
CA HIS A 228 8.00 12.94 -13.60
C HIS A 228 8.90 13.40 -12.45
N LEU A 229 10.22 13.28 -12.58
CA LEU A 229 11.16 13.72 -11.53
C LEU A 229 11.03 15.21 -11.23
N ASN A 230 10.81 16.05 -12.24
CA ASN A 230 10.60 17.49 -12.03
C ASN A 230 9.33 17.78 -11.20
N LYS A 231 8.22 17.10 -11.50
CA LYS A 231 6.95 17.29 -10.76
C LYS A 231 7.05 16.74 -9.33
N VAL A 232 7.77 15.63 -9.13
CA VAL A 232 8.05 15.09 -7.79
C VAL A 232 8.96 16.02 -7.00
N ASN A 233 10.05 16.50 -7.59
CA ASN A 233 10.96 17.44 -6.94
C ASN A 233 10.23 18.74 -6.53
N TYR A 234 9.39 19.29 -7.42
CA TYR A 234 8.55 20.45 -7.09
C TYR A 234 7.65 20.20 -5.88
N LEU A 235 6.95 19.07 -5.83
CA LEU A 235 6.13 18.70 -4.68
C LEU A 235 6.97 18.61 -3.40
N LEU A 236 8.14 17.97 -3.45
CA LEU A 236 9.01 17.74 -2.29
C LEU A 236 9.71 19.00 -1.78
N SER A 237 10.22 19.86 -2.66
CA SER A 237 11.04 21.02 -2.28
C SER A 237 10.24 22.29 -2.06
N GLU A 238 9.14 22.49 -2.80
CA GLU A 238 8.39 23.74 -2.78
C GLU A 238 7.06 23.63 -2.04
N ILE A 239 6.37 22.48 -2.14
CA ILE A 239 5.00 22.34 -1.64
C ILE A 239 4.96 21.74 -0.24
N LEU A 240 5.49 20.53 -0.05
CA LEU A 240 5.39 19.83 1.24
C LEU A 240 6.02 20.58 2.43
N PRO A 241 7.11 21.36 2.28
CA PRO A 241 7.62 22.18 3.38
C PRO A 241 6.65 23.25 3.88
N GLN A 242 5.67 23.65 3.05
CA GLN A 242 4.63 24.60 3.42
C GLN A 242 3.42 23.93 4.10
N ALA A 243 3.35 22.60 4.11
CA ALA A 243 2.26 21.85 4.73
C ALA A 243 2.42 21.84 6.26
N GLN A 244 1.60 22.64 6.95
CA GLN A 244 1.74 22.83 8.39
C GLN A 244 1.53 21.53 9.17
N LYS A 245 2.46 21.24 10.09
CA LYS A 245 2.45 20.08 11.01
C LYS A 245 2.48 18.70 10.34
N LEU A 246 2.73 18.65 9.04
CA LEU A 246 2.95 17.40 8.32
C LEU A 246 4.29 16.79 8.72
N GLN A 247 4.30 15.49 9.02
CA GLN A 247 5.54 14.70 9.08
C GLN A 247 5.78 14.07 7.72
N PHE A 248 6.69 14.62 6.92
CA PHE A 248 7.03 14.03 5.62
C PHE A 248 8.48 13.56 5.52
N PHE A 249 8.66 12.51 4.75
CA PHE A 249 9.94 11.88 4.45
C PHE A 249 10.02 11.61 2.96
N SER A 250 11.22 11.65 2.40
CA SER A 250 11.44 11.28 1.01
C SER A 250 12.77 10.59 0.82
N LYS A 251 12.85 9.67 -0.14
CA LYS A 251 14.10 9.04 -0.54
C LYS A 251 14.20 8.83 -2.04
N SER A 252 15.35 9.17 -2.59
CA SER A 252 15.75 8.88 -3.95
C SER A 252 16.48 7.54 -4.00
N PHE A 253 16.10 6.67 -4.93
CA PHE A 253 16.71 5.36 -5.14
C PHE A 253 17.43 5.34 -6.49
N PRO A 254 18.74 5.69 -6.54
CA PRO A 254 19.47 5.83 -7.81
C PRO A 254 19.77 4.50 -8.50
N GLU A 255 19.78 3.40 -7.74
CA GLU A 255 20.02 2.05 -8.27
C GLU A 255 18.73 1.36 -8.72
N GLU A 256 17.58 1.97 -8.46
CA GLU A 256 16.28 1.40 -8.79
C GLU A 256 15.66 2.07 -10.00
N ASN A 257 14.90 1.30 -10.77
CA ASN A 257 14.03 1.83 -11.82
C ASN A 257 12.56 1.80 -11.37
N HIS A 258 11.68 2.37 -12.19
CA HIS A 258 10.24 2.45 -11.90
C HIS A 258 9.61 1.10 -11.50
N GLY A 259 10.05 -0.01 -12.10
CA GLY A 259 9.50 -1.34 -11.83
C GLY A 259 10.03 -2.00 -10.55
N THR A 260 11.20 -1.61 -10.07
CA THR A 260 11.88 -2.28 -8.94
C THR A 260 11.78 -1.49 -7.64
N VAL A 261 11.61 -0.17 -7.70
CA VAL A 261 11.66 0.73 -6.53
C VAL A 261 10.57 0.46 -5.47
N ALA A 262 9.46 -0.16 -5.84
CA ALA A 262 8.33 -0.33 -4.92
C ALA A 262 8.73 -1.13 -3.67
N ILE A 263 9.39 -2.28 -3.80
CA ILE A 263 9.75 -3.12 -2.67
C ILE A 263 10.75 -2.44 -1.70
N PRO A 264 11.92 -1.94 -2.15
CA PRO A 264 12.84 -1.22 -1.26
C PRO A 264 12.22 0.07 -0.70
N GLY A 265 11.35 0.73 -1.47
CA GLY A 265 10.60 1.90 -1.02
C GLY A 265 9.58 1.60 0.07
N ILE A 266 8.83 0.50 0.00
CA ILE A 266 7.94 0.04 1.09
C ILE A 266 8.76 -0.19 2.36
N TYR A 267 9.86 -0.94 2.23
CA TYR A 267 10.71 -1.30 3.37
C TYR A 267 11.31 -0.06 4.05
N ASP A 268 11.88 0.85 3.27
CA ASP A 268 12.46 2.10 3.77
C ASP A 268 11.38 3.04 4.33
N GLY A 269 10.26 3.18 3.63
CA GLY A 269 9.15 4.05 4.04
C GLY A 269 8.56 3.66 5.38
N ILE A 270 8.32 2.36 5.61
CA ILE A 270 7.87 1.88 6.93
C ILE A 270 8.92 2.20 8.00
N LYS A 271 10.20 1.99 7.73
CA LYS A 271 11.25 2.32 8.70
C LYS A 271 11.32 3.82 9.02
N GLN A 272 11.10 4.70 8.06
CA GLN A 272 11.13 6.15 8.28
C GLN A 272 9.88 6.64 9.02
N LEU A 273 8.71 6.11 8.68
CA LEU A 273 7.43 6.54 9.24
C LEU A 273 7.22 6.11 10.70
N PHE A 274 7.89 5.03 11.13
CA PHE A 274 7.73 4.46 12.47
C PHE A 274 9.05 4.25 13.21
N GLY A 275 10.18 4.54 12.56
CA GLY A 275 11.49 4.54 13.20
C GLY A 275 11.54 5.59 14.30
N LYS A 276 12.19 5.23 15.41
CA LYS A 276 12.49 6.14 16.51
C LYS A 276 13.85 6.78 16.30
#